data_AF-A0A2W0EMU2-F1
#
_entry.id   AF-A0A2W0EMU2-F1
#
_cell.length_a   1.000
_cell.length_b   1.000
_cell.length_c   1.000
_cell.angle_alpha   90.00
_cell.angle_beta   90.00
_cell.angle_gamma   90.00
#
_symmetry.space_group_name_H-M   'P 1'
#
loop_
_entity.id
_entity.type
_entity.pdbx_description
1 polymer ?
#
loop_
_entity_poly.entity_id
_entity_poly.type
_entity_poly.pdbx_seq_one_letter_code
_entity_poly.pdbx_strand_id
1 'polypeptide(L)'
;MTVNLHLIRAVALVMGLGFAIVLQAAPGCVSENDVGTIEVPVIQAPGGTGGTGAAPGGMGGTGISTDNGGVGGTGAPLKKRPGGIGGTGAIAGGVGGTGISNDNGGIGGTGIVGTITGFASICVNGVEVHFNKNVPVSENGIAATSTQLAVGQVVAVQAFNSTRGLEAGRISILHVYEGPLTALPRDSLPMRVMGQPVRLASGAQVATGLRAGDPVRVSGLRDARGEVVASRIDRAPGLKEASAIGPVDRSGYLQGLKLSNHPGPAQEMLVRGQWSGRELDVSQSRPDPSLPFIGRAHNAVIEGLVQGRQDQRLVVGGFNVTLARDTTFVGVQPSELGLDRRVRVIGVFSGARDVTATRIELPRERSDSPASNQHGRVRGSEQNTDDSSGSGNSGDSSGSNSSGNSGDSGNSGN
;
A
#
# COMPACT_ATOMS: atom_id res chain seq x y z
N MET A 1 58.31 43.85 -34.84
CA MET A 1 59.43 43.65 -33.88
C MET A 1 59.00 42.64 -32.82
N THR A 2 59.94 41.82 -32.36
CA THR A 2 59.94 41.06 -31.08
C THR A 2 58.71 40.22 -30.70
N VAL A 3 58.81 38.95 -31.09
CA VAL A 3 58.35 37.73 -30.41
C VAL A 3 58.38 37.84 -28.87
N ASN A 4 57.43 37.21 -28.18
CA ASN A 4 57.77 36.39 -27.02
C ASN A 4 56.81 35.21 -26.80
N LEU A 5 57.40 34.02 -26.73
CA LEU A 5 56.75 32.71 -26.59
C LEU A 5 57.19 32.16 -25.23
N HIS A 6 56.27 31.85 -24.31
CA HIS A 6 56.63 31.12 -23.10
C HIS A 6 55.76 29.89 -22.83
N LEU A 7 56.37 28.77 -23.19
CA LEU A 7 56.09 27.41 -22.78
C LEU A 7 56.23 27.26 -21.26
N ILE A 8 55.23 26.74 -20.54
CA ILE A 8 55.39 26.20 -19.18
C ILE A 8 54.82 24.77 -19.12
N ARG A 9 55.51 23.94 -18.33
CA ARG A 9 55.50 22.48 -18.38
C ARG A 9 54.30 21.85 -17.64
N ALA A 10 53.99 20.62 -18.04
CA ALA A 10 53.08 19.73 -17.32
C ALA A 10 53.60 19.37 -15.92
N VAL A 11 52.67 19.19 -14.99
CA VAL A 11 52.87 18.41 -13.76
C VAL A 11 51.70 17.42 -13.68
N ALA A 12 51.98 16.14 -13.91
CA ALA A 12 51.02 15.07 -13.67
C ALA A 12 51.04 14.71 -12.19
N LEU A 13 49.96 15.04 -11.46
CA LEU A 13 49.78 14.61 -10.08
C LEU A 13 48.89 13.37 -10.02
N VAL A 14 49.50 12.20 -9.90
CA VAL A 14 48.78 10.95 -9.64
C VAL A 14 48.38 10.92 -8.16
N MET A 15 47.12 11.27 -7.86
CA MET A 15 46.52 11.04 -6.55
C MET A 15 45.62 9.80 -6.61
N GLY A 16 46.19 8.64 -6.27
CA GLY A 16 45.41 7.44 -6.00
C GLY A 16 44.75 7.54 -4.63
N LEU A 17 43.54 8.11 -4.54
CA LEU A 17 42.65 7.86 -3.41
C LEU A 17 41.76 6.66 -3.74
N GLY A 18 42.03 5.54 -3.07
CA GLY A 18 41.13 4.40 -3.07
C GLY A 18 39.83 4.77 -2.37
N PHE A 19 38.80 5.10 -3.17
CA PHE A 19 37.42 5.15 -2.67
C PHE A 19 37.03 3.74 -2.24
N ALA A 20 37.02 3.49 -0.93
CA ALA A 20 36.25 2.40 -0.36
C ALA A 20 34.77 2.72 -0.61
N ILE A 21 34.23 2.22 -1.72
CA ILE A 21 32.80 2.31 -2.03
C ILE A 21 32.07 1.40 -1.04
N VAL A 22 31.79 1.93 0.15
CA VAL A 22 30.83 1.31 1.06
C VAL A 22 29.47 1.54 0.45
N LEU A 23 29.06 0.60 -0.39
CA LEU A 23 27.76 0.58 -1.04
C LEU A 23 26.68 0.27 0.01
N GLN A 24 26.38 1.23 0.88
CA GLN A 24 25.19 1.20 1.73
C GLN A 24 23.97 1.37 0.82
N ALA A 25 23.52 0.25 0.25
CA ALA A 25 22.19 0.12 -0.27
C ALA A 25 21.21 0.30 0.90
N ALA A 26 20.71 1.52 1.07
CA ALA A 26 19.50 1.71 1.86
C ALA A 26 18.40 0.86 1.21
N PRO A 27 17.70 -0.01 1.96
CA PRO A 27 16.64 -0.83 1.42
C PRO A 27 15.44 0.06 1.07
N GLY A 28 15.42 0.61 -0.15
CA GLY A 28 14.20 1.18 -0.69
C GLY A 28 13.14 0.09 -0.82
N CYS A 29 11.86 0.47 -0.87
CA CYS A 29 10.75 -0.47 -1.09
C CYS A 29 10.90 -1.24 -2.41
N VAL A 30 11.57 -2.38 -2.36
CA VAL A 30 11.68 -3.38 -3.44
C VAL A 30 10.57 -4.40 -3.22
N SER A 31 9.74 -4.60 -4.24
CA SER A 31 8.76 -5.68 -4.23
C SER A 31 9.47 -6.98 -4.61
N GLU A 32 9.65 -7.87 -3.63
CA GLU A 32 10.00 -9.27 -3.84
C GLU A 32 8.74 -10.03 -4.29
N ASN A 33 8.64 -10.30 -5.59
CA ASN A 33 7.71 -11.24 -6.17
C ASN A 33 8.42 -11.92 -7.35
N ASP A 34 9.29 -12.90 -7.03
CA ASP A 34 9.74 -13.93 -7.98
C ASP A 34 10.48 -15.09 -7.26
N VAL A 35 9.74 -15.86 -6.46
CA VAL A 35 10.09 -17.27 -6.17
C VAL A 35 8.79 -18.08 -6.20
N GLY A 36 8.80 -19.17 -6.96
CA GLY A 36 7.63 -20.04 -7.11
C GLY A 36 7.25 -20.78 -5.82
N THR A 37 6.04 -21.35 -5.82
CA THR A 37 5.49 -22.17 -4.73
C THR A 37 6.42 -23.31 -4.32
N ILE A 38 7.07 -23.17 -3.17
CA ILE A 38 7.59 -24.27 -2.36
C ILE A 38 7.15 -24.03 -0.91
N GLU A 39 6.80 -25.11 -0.24
CA GLU A 39 6.23 -25.13 1.11
C GLU A 39 7.15 -24.43 2.12
N VAL A 40 6.59 -23.56 2.97
CA VAL A 40 7.34 -22.87 4.04
C VAL A 40 7.56 -23.84 5.20
N PRO A 41 8.82 -24.22 5.54
CA PRO A 41 9.08 -25.01 6.74
C PRO A 41 8.91 -24.13 7.98
N VAL A 42 8.32 -24.70 9.04
CA VAL A 42 8.26 -24.06 10.35
C VAL A 42 9.68 -23.90 10.90
N ILE A 43 10.21 -22.67 10.91
CA ILE A 43 11.49 -22.38 11.57
C ILE A 43 11.28 -22.34 13.09
N GLN A 44 11.39 -23.50 13.70
CA GLN A 44 11.45 -23.69 15.14
C GLN A 44 12.89 -23.41 15.62
N ALA A 45 13.15 -22.19 16.11
CA ALA A 45 14.46 -21.82 16.64
C ALA A 45 14.72 -22.53 18.00
N PRO A 46 15.85 -23.23 18.18
CA PRO A 46 16.11 -24.00 19.39
C PRO A 46 16.74 -23.18 20.53
N GLY A 47 16.26 -23.43 21.75
CA GLY A 47 17.04 -23.58 22.99
C GLY A 47 17.99 -22.47 23.44
N GLY A 48 17.64 -21.81 24.55
CA GLY A 48 18.59 -21.18 25.47
C GLY A 48 18.16 -21.41 26.92
N THR A 49 18.91 -22.22 27.67
CA THR A 49 18.60 -22.59 29.07
C THR A 49 19.74 -22.19 30.02
N GLY A 50 19.39 -21.74 31.23
CA GLY A 50 20.33 -21.42 32.31
C GLY A 50 20.08 -20.03 32.91
N GLY A 51 19.88 -19.87 34.21
CA GLY A 51 19.81 -20.89 35.28
C GLY A 51 19.11 -20.36 36.54
N THR A 52 18.78 -21.27 37.45
CA THR A 52 18.06 -21.01 38.71
C THR A 52 19.00 -20.69 39.86
N GLY A 53 18.68 -19.69 40.68
CA GLY A 53 19.35 -19.40 41.96
C GLY A 53 18.32 -19.04 43.04
N ALA A 54 18.43 -19.66 44.21
CA ALA A 54 17.43 -19.58 45.28
C ALA A 54 17.54 -18.31 46.16
N ALA A 55 16.44 -17.95 46.82
CA ALA A 55 16.45 -17.00 47.93
C ALA A 55 17.09 -17.61 49.19
N PRO A 56 17.69 -16.78 50.05
CA PRO A 56 17.06 -16.53 51.36
C PRO A 56 17.07 -15.04 51.76
N GLY A 57 16.21 -14.66 52.71
CA GLY A 57 16.07 -13.26 53.19
C GLY A 57 16.72 -13.00 54.56
N GLY A 58 16.47 -11.81 55.14
CA GLY A 58 16.65 -11.57 56.59
C GLY A 58 17.30 -10.24 57.02
N MET A 59 16.47 -9.37 57.65
CA MET A 59 16.75 -8.49 58.81
C MET A 59 17.70 -7.27 58.78
N GLY A 60 17.22 -6.19 59.43
CA GLY A 60 18.00 -5.16 60.16
C GLY A 60 18.24 -3.83 59.41
N GLY A 61 18.01 -2.63 59.98
CA GLY A 61 17.53 -2.24 61.33
C GLY A 61 17.16 -0.74 61.41
N THR A 62 16.77 -0.24 62.59
CA THR A 62 16.05 1.04 62.81
C THR A 62 16.79 2.10 63.66
N GLY A 63 16.51 3.40 63.43
CA GLY A 63 16.75 4.56 64.32
C GLY A 63 16.46 5.89 63.57
N ILE A 64 15.61 6.84 64.01
CA ILE A 64 15.57 7.66 65.25
C ILE A 64 16.81 8.56 65.36
N SER A 65 16.76 9.90 65.53
CA SER A 65 15.67 10.91 65.49
C SER A 65 16.26 12.32 65.27
N THR A 66 15.40 13.35 65.34
CA THR A 66 15.63 14.82 65.34
C THR A 66 16.72 15.30 66.36
N ASP A 67 17.22 16.55 66.38
CA ASP A 67 16.69 17.88 66.03
C ASP A 67 17.81 18.87 65.61
N ASN A 68 17.53 19.77 64.65
CA ASN A 68 17.80 21.24 64.73
C ASN A 68 17.61 22.00 63.39
N GLY A 69 16.57 22.84 63.33
CA GLY A 69 16.59 24.18 62.69
C GLY A 69 16.74 24.33 61.16
N GLY A 70 15.71 24.84 60.48
CA GLY A 70 15.85 25.40 59.12
C GLY A 70 14.53 25.64 58.38
N VAL A 71 13.89 26.80 58.59
CA VAL A 71 12.65 27.21 57.91
C VAL A 71 12.94 28.26 56.83
N GLY A 72 12.27 28.16 55.67
CA GLY A 72 11.93 29.36 54.87
C GLY A 72 11.97 29.21 53.34
N GLY A 73 10.99 29.83 52.67
CA GLY A 73 11.15 30.30 51.29
C GLY A 73 10.28 29.67 50.20
N THR A 74 8.97 29.97 50.17
CA THR A 74 8.17 29.90 48.93
C THR A 74 8.34 31.18 48.12
N GLY A 75 8.47 31.09 46.79
CA GLY A 75 8.62 32.27 45.95
C GLY A 75 8.70 31.98 44.45
N ALA A 76 7.56 32.06 43.76
CA ALA A 76 7.54 32.25 42.31
C ALA A 76 7.61 33.75 41.98
N PRO A 77 8.33 34.13 40.91
CA PRO A 77 7.99 35.36 40.20
C PRO A 77 7.79 35.18 38.69
N LEU A 78 7.24 36.23 38.08
CA LEU A 78 6.58 36.25 36.78
C LEU A 78 7.49 36.62 35.58
N LYS A 79 6.98 36.31 34.38
CA LYS A 79 7.34 36.80 33.04
C LYS A 79 8.23 38.05 32.94
N LYS A 80 9.26 37.99 32.08
CA LYS A 80 9.62 39.06 31.11
C LYS A 80 10.42 38.50 29.91
N ARG A 81 10.14 39.02 28.70
CA ARG A 81 10.94 38.88 27.45
C ARG A 81 12.03 40.00 27.43
N PRO A 82 12.83 40.22 26.36
CA PRO A 82 13.26 39.38 25.22
C PRO A 82 14.81 39.32 25.06
N GLY A 83 15.33 38.55 24.09
CA GLY A 83 16.69 38.77 23.57
C GLY A 83 17.43 37.50 23.12
N GLY A 84 17.94 37.52 21.88
CA GLY A 84 18.74 36.43 21.30
C GLY A 84 18.88 36.62 19.79
N ILE A 85 20.02 37.16 19.34
CA ILE A 85 20.31 37.48 17.93
C ILE A 85 21.57 36.70 17.51
N GLY A 86 21.55 36.10 16.32
CA GLY A 86 22.68 35.38 15.71
C GLY A 86 22.25 34.00 15.20
N GLY A 87 22.65 33.54 14.01
CA GLY A 87 23.44 34.17 12.95
C GLY A 87 23.17 33.50 11.59
N THR A 88 23.58 34.14 10.50
CA THR A 88 23.26 33.77 9.11
C THR A 88 24.01 32.54 8.57
N GLY A 89 23.34 31.72 7.76
CA GLY A 89 23.97 30.58 7.06
C GLY A 89 23.07 29.91 6.00
N ALA A 90 22.83 30.58 4.87
CA ALA A 90 22.49 29.96 3.58
C ALA A 90 23.79 29.94 2.74
N ILE A 91 24.13 29.03 1.82
CA ILE A 91 23.43 28.13 0.86
C ILE A 91 24.37 26.91 0.59
N ALA A 92 24.05 25.78 -0.08
CA ALA A 92 22.83 25.16 -0.64
C ALA A 92 23.17 23.67 -0.98
N GLY A 93 22.19 22.88 -1.46
CA GLY A 93 22.44 21.69 -2.28
C GLY A 93 22.39 20.33 -1.57
N GLY A 94 21.18 19.75 -1.45
CA GLY A 94 20.98 18.37 -1.00
C GLY A 94 19.66 17.82 -1.54
N VAL A 95 19.69 17.14 -2.68
CA VAL A 95 18.51 16.48 -3.27
C VAL A 95 18.31 15.14 -2.59
N GLY A 96 17.10 14.89 -2.05
CA GLY A 96 16.73 13.57 -1.50
C GLY A 96 16.27 13.54 -0.04
N GLY A 97 15.51 14.54 0.41
CA GLY A 97 14.72 14.45 1.65
C GLY A 97 13.23 14.29 1.33
N THR A 98 12.57 13.31 1.95
CA THR A 98 11.10 13.30 2.02
C THR A 98 10.66 14.48 2.87
N GLY A 99 10.06 15.48 2.24
CA GLY A 99 9.71 16.77 2.87
C GLY A 99 8.57 16.70 3.87
N ILE A 100 8.80 16.01 4.98
CA ILE A 100 7.94 15.97 6.17
C ILE A 100 8.63 16.86 7.22
N SER A 101 8.12 18.08 7.41
CA SER A 101 8.73 19.05 8.33
C SER A 101 8.69 18.57 9.78
N ASN A 102 9.81 18.70 10.48
CA ASN A 102 9.95 18.34 11.89
C ASN A 102 9.48 19.47 12.80
N ASP A 103 8.17 19.69 12.85
CA ASP A 103 7.57 20.78 13.59
C ASP A 103 7.34 20.37 15.05
N ASN A 104 8.17 20.91 15.95
CA ASN A 104 8.11 20.65 17.39
C ASN A 104 6.82 21.20 18.03
N GLY A 105 5.78 20.36 18.19
CA GLY A 105 4.69 20.66 19.12
C GLY A 105 3.34 19.98 18.84
N GLY A 106 3.06 18.87 19.55
CA GLY A 106 1.70 18.47 19.91
C GLY A 106 0.88 17.63 18.92
N ILE A 107 0.95 17.87 17.60
CA ILE A 107 0.18 17.11 16.59
C ILE A 107 1.07 16.77 15.38
N GLY A 108 2.11 15.95 15.61
CA GLY A 108 3.18 15.64 14.65
C GLY A 108 3.09 14.23 14.02
N GLY A 109 1.92 13.86 13.48
CA GLY A 109 1.72 12.56 12.81
C GLY A 109 1.55 12.66 11.29
N THR A 110 1.79 11.55 10.59
CA THR A 110 1.52 11.35 9.17
C THR A 110 0.39 10.33 9.01
N GLY A 111 -0.69 10.73 8.34
CA GLY A 111 -1.79 9.86 7.97
C GLY A 111 -1.57 9.31 6.57
N ILE A 112 -1.51 7.99 6.44
CA ILE A 112 -1.21 7.31 5.19
C ILE A 112 -2.42 6.46 4.81
N VAL A 113 -2.91 6.55 3.57
CA VAL A 113 -3.92 5.65 3.02
C VAL A 113 -3.39 5.08 1.72
N GLY A 114 -3.33 3.75 1.58
CA GLY A 114 -2.87 3.13 0.35
C GLY A 114 -2.66 1.62 0.41
N THR A 115 -2.18 1.06 -0.69
CA THR A 115 -2.02 -0.38 -0.93
C THR A 115 -0.67 -0.87 -0.40
N ILE A 116 -0.62 -2.00 0.32
CA ILE A 116 0.63 -2.66 0.70
C ILE A 116 1.28 -3.28 -0.56
N THR A 117 2.54 -2.94 -0.83
CA THR A 117 3.32 -3.37 -2.01
C THR A 117 4.50 -4.31 -1.68
N GLY A 118 4.82 -4.53 -0.40
CA GLY A 118 5.95 -5.37 0.04
C GLY A 118 6.18 -5.34 1.56
N PHE A 119 7.15 -6.14 2.02
CA PHE A 119 7.46 -6.36 3.44
C PHE A 119 8.95 -6.33 3.80
N ALA A 120 9.34 -5.38 4.66
CA ALA A 120 10.52 -5.40 5.56
C ALA A 120 10.24 -4.57 6.86
N SER A 121 8.96 -4.33 7.13
CA SER A 121 8.32 -3.00 7.29
C SER A 121 7.16 -2.97 6.28
N ILE A 122 6.05 -2.26 6.49
CA ILE A 122 5.02 -2.21 5.43
C ILE A 122 5.41 -1.12 4.42
N CYS A 123 5.58 -1.52 3.16
CA CYS A 123 5.65 -0.57 2.05
C CYS A 123 4.22 -0.23 1.61
N VAL A 124 3.72 0.95 1.99
CA VAL A 124 2.38 1.42 1.60
C VAL A 124 2.53 2.38 0.42
N ASN A 125 2.17 1.91 -0.78
CA ASN A 125 2.42 2.61 -2.05
C ASN A 125 3.85 3.19 -2.13
N GLY A 126 4.85 2.36 -1.87
CA GLY A 126 6.28 2.74 -1.91
C GLY A 126 6.76 3.65 -0.77
N VAL A 127 5.92 4.03 0.19
CA VAL A 127 6.35 4.65 1.44
C VAL A 127 6.61 3.55 2.47
N GLU A 128 7.84 3.46 2.95
CA GLU A 128 8.21 2.53 4.01
C GLU A 128 7.67 3.01 5.37
N VAL A 129 7.01 2.12 6.10
CA VAL A 129 6.58 2.35 7.48
C VAL A 129 6.97 1.16 8.35
N HIS A 130 7.86 1.38 9.30
CA HIS A 130 8.20 0.39 10.31
C HIS A 130 7.01 0.17 11.26
N PHE A 131 6.89 -1.03 11.80
CA PHE A 131 5.95 -1.32 12.86
C PHE A 131 6.55 -2.38 13.79
N ASN A 132 6.15 -2.35 15.06
CA ASN A 132 6.51 -3.37 16.03
C ASN A 132 5.37 -4.41 16.15
N LYS A 133 5.66 -5.58 16.74
CA LYS A 133 4.67 -6.68 16.88
C LYS A 133 3.41 -6.28 17.66
N ASN A 134 3.49 -5.26 18.50
CA ASN A 134 2.41 -4.80 19.38
C ASN A 134 1.60 -3.63 18.78
N VAL A 135 1.86 -3.23 17.53
CA VAL A 135 1.08 -2.18 16.86
C VAL A 135 -0.41 -2.57 16.84
N PRO A 136 -1.33 -1.70 17.29
CA PRO A 136 -2.76 -1.95 17.17
C PRO A 136 -3.16 -2.07 15.70
N VAL A 137 -3.57 -3.27 15.29
CA VAL A 137 -4.17 -3.53 13.97
C VAL A 137 -5.68 -3.67 14.11
N SER A 138 -6.42 -3.16 13.14
CA SER A 138 -7.85 -3.45 12.99
C SER A 138 -8.19 -3.79 11.55
N GLU A 139 -9.25 -4.55 11.33
CA GLU A 139 -9.78 -4.95 10.03
C GLU A 139 -11.25 -4.54 9.97
N ASN A 140 -11.58 -3.55 9.12
CA ASN A 140 -12.89 -2.88 9.13
C ASN A 140 -13.38 -2.56 10.56
N GLY A 141 -12.47 -2.05 11.40
CA GLY A 141 -12.72 -1.63 12.78
C GLY A 141 -12.83 -2.74 13.83
N ILE A 142 -12.80 -4.02 13.45
CA ILE A 142 -12.66 -5.15 14.38
C ILE A 142 -11.18 -5.31 14.74
N ALA A 143 -10.85 -5.67 15.97
CA ALA A 143 -9.46 -5.89 16.38
C ALA A 143 -8.82 -7.05 15.58
N ALA A 144 -7.60 -6.83 15.11
CA ALA A 144 -6.87 -7.70 14.20
C ALA A 144 -5.40 -7.85 14.65
N THR A 145 -4.64 -8.73 14.00
CA THR A 145 -3.21 -8.92 14.27
C THR A 145 -2.35 -8.47 13.09
N SER A 146 -1.10 -8.07 13.37
CA SER A 146 -0.13 -7.70 12.32
C SER A 146 0.23 -8.86 11.38
N THR A 147 -0.03 -10.11 11.78
CA THR A 147 0.08 -11.30 10.92
C THR A 147 -1.02 -11.40 9.84
N GLN A 148 -2.06 -10.57 9.90
CA GLN A 148 -3.11 -10.49 8.87
C GLN A 148 -2.79 -9.45 7.78
N LEU A 149 -1.69 -8.72 7.89
CA LEU A 149 -1.22 -7.80 6.86
C LEU A 149 -0.71 -8.58 5.64
N ALA A 150 -1.12 -8.19 4.43
CA ALA A 150 -0.73 -8.86 3.20
C ALA A 150 -0.60 -7.88 2.00
N VAL A 151 0.26 -8.21 1.03
CA VAL A 151 0.40 -7.45 -0.23
C VAL A 151 -0.95 -7.38 -0.95
N GLY A 152 -1.25 -6.20 -1.51
CA GLY A 152 -2.51 -5.90 -2.18
C GLY A 152 -3.65 -5.45 -1.24
N GLN A 153 -3.49 -5.50 0.08
CA GLN A 153 -4.45 -4.88 1.00
C GLN A 153 -4.38 -3.36 0.95
N VAL A 154 -5.52 -2.69 1.05
CA VAL A 154 -5.58 -1.23 1.29
C VAL A 154 -5.60 -1.01 2.80
N VAL A 155 -4.75 -0.13 3.28
CA VAL A 155 -4.61 0.21 4.70
C VAL A 155 -4.70 1.71 4.94
N ALA A 156 -5.24 2.10 6.10
CA ALA A 156 -5.02 3.40 6.70
C ALA A 156 -4.04 3.25 7.88
N VAL A 157 -2.94 3.99 7.85
CA VAL A 157 -1.87 3.94 8.86
C VAL A 157 -1.73 5.31 9.52
N GLN A 158 -1.70 5.32 10.85
CA GLN A 158 -1.22 6.46 11.60
C GLN A 158 0.27 6.24 11.89
N ALA A 159 1.13 7.06 11.30
CA ALA A 159 2.58 7.00 11.47
C ALA A 159 3.13 8.25 12.17
N PHE A 160 4.32 8.11 12.76
CA PHE A 160 5.08 9.18 13.41
C PHE A 160 6.55 9.12 12.95
N ASN A 161 7.25 10.24 13.00
CA ASN A 161 8.69 10.25 12.74
C ASN A 161 9.45 9.58 13.90
N SER A 162 10.36 8.67 13.56
CA SER A 162 11.28 7.97 14.46
C SER A 162 12.72 8.09 13.95
N THR A 163 13.69 7.61 14.73
CA THR A 163 15.09 7.51 14.30
C THR A 163 15.32 6.58 13.09
N ARG A 164 14.33 5.75 12.75
CA ARG A 164 14.36 4.83 11.60
C ARG A 164 13.57 5.34 10.39
N GLY A 165 12.97 6.53 10.47
CA GLY A 165 11.95 6.99 9.52
C GLY A 165 10.55 6.84 10.09
N LEU A 166 9.53 6.58 9.27
CA LEU A 166 8.15 6.49 9.72
C LEU A 166 7.91 5.20 10.54
N GLU A 167 7.32 5.33 11.73
CA GLU A 167 6.86 4.21 12.56
C GLU A 167 5.35 4.28 12.80
N ALA A 168 4.65 3.17 12.55
CA ALA A 168 3.21 3.05 12.71
C ALA A 168 2.79 2.93 14.18
N GLY A 169 1.94 3.85 14.63
CA GLY A 169 1.23 3.75 15.91
C GLY A 169 -0.12 3.03 15.82
N ARG A 170 -0.69 2.90 14.60
CA ARG A 170 -1.91 2.12 14.32
C ARG A 170 -1.99 1.76 12.84
N ILE A 171 -2.50 0.58 12.54
CA ILE A 171 -2.82 0.14 11.17
C ILE A 171 -4.28 -0.31 11.11
N SER A 172 -4.99 0.07 10.04
CA SER A 172 -6.36 -0.35 9.77
C SER A 172 -6.44 -0.93 8.38
N ILE A 173 -6.68 -2.24 8.25
CA ILE A 173 -7.00 -2.92 6.99
C ILE A 173 -8.42 -2.52 6.58
N LEU A 174 -8.56 -2.10 5.31
CA LEU A 174 -9.79 -1.59 4.73
C LEU A 174 -10.26 -2.52 3.61
N HIS A 175 -11.28 -3.32 3.91
CA HIS A 175 -12.01 -4.06 2.89
C HIS A 175 -13.18 -3.21 2.40
N VAL A 176 -13.12 -2.78 1.14
CA VAL A 176 -14.17 -1.96 0.52
C VAL A 176 -15.49 -2.73 0.38
N TYR A 177 -15.41 -4.05 0.26
CA TYR A 177 -16.53 -4.98 0.40
C TYR A 177 -16.09 -6.24 1.18
N GLU A 178 -16.95 -6.69 2.09
CA GLU A 178 -16.93 -8.03 2.68
C GLU A 178 -18.31 -8.63 2.48
N GLY A 179 -18.44 -9.75 1.76
CA GLY A 179 -19.76 -10.32 1.44
C GLY A 179 -19.69 -11.39 0.35
N PRO A 180 -20.84 -11.94 -0.07
CA PRO A 180 -20.87 -12.98 -1.08
C PRO A 180 -20.49 -12.45 -2.47
N LEU A 181 -19.66 -13.26 -3.15
CA LEU A 181 -19.37 -13.14 -4.57
C LEU A 181 -20.64 -13.47 -5.38
N THR A 182 -21.40 -12.45 -5.76
CA THR A 182 -22.66 -12.61 -6.50
C THR A 182 -22.50 -12.99 -7.97
N ALA A 183 -21.37 -12.65 -8.61
CA ALA A 183 -21.04 -13.09 -9.97
C ALA A 183 -19.53 -13.15 -10.20
N LEU A 184 -19.10 -14.18 -10.93
CA LEU A 184 -17.77 -14.23 -11.55
C LEU A 184 -17.73 -13.34 -12.81
N PRO A 185 -16.54 -12.88 -13.26
CA PRO A 185 -16.38 -12.22 -14.55
C PRO A 185 -16.94 -13.06 -15.70
N ARG A 186 -17.58 -12.40 -16.68
CA ARG A 186 -18.08 -13.03 -17.91
C ARG A 186 -17.93 -12.05 -19.07
N ASP A 187 -17.20 -12.42 -20.10
CA ASP A 187 -16.93 -11.58 -21.27
C ASP A 187 -16.39 -10.20 -20.85
N SER A 188 -17.11 -9.12 -21.14
CA SER A 188 -16.77 -7.75 -20.71
C SER A 188 -17.33 -7.35 -19.34
N LEU A 189 -18.15 -8.19 -18.70
CA LEU A 189 -18.75 -7.91 -17.40
C LEU A 189 -17.76 -8.17 -16.25
N PRO A 190 -17.61 -7.23 -15.30
CA PRO A 190 -16.74 -7.39 -14.15
C PRO A 190 -17.25 -8.46 -13.19
N MET A 191 -16.38 -8.88 -12.27
CA MET A 191 -16.77 -9.62 -11.07
C MET A 191 -17.80 -8.78 -10.27
N ARG A 192 -18.70 -9.42 -9.53
CA ARG A 192 -19.67 -8.69 -8.67
C ARG A 192 -19.71 -9.23 -7.25
N VAL A 193 -19.52 -8.37 -6.25
CA VAL A 193 -19.65 -8.70 -4.82
C VAL A 193 -20.82 -7.90 -4.26
N MET A 194 -21.78 -8.57 -3.59
CA MET A 194 -23.07 -7.95 -3.18
C MET A 194 -23.78 -7.18 -4.32
N GLY A 195 -23.71 -7.71 -5.54
CA GLY A 195 -24.23 -7.06 -6.75
C GLY A 195 -23.41 -5.88 -7.27
N GLN A 196 -22.36 -5.42 -6.58
CA GLN A 196 -21.58 -4.25 -6.98
C GLN A 196 -20.40 -4.65 -7.89
N PRO A 197 -20.08 -3.88 -8.95
CA PRO A 197 -18.99 -4.20 -9.86
C PRO A 197 -17.62 -4.09 -9.17
N VAL A 198 -16.79 -5.11 -9.42
CA VAL A 198 -15.41 -5.22 -8.95
C VAL A 198 -14.54 -5.59 -10.15
N ARG A 199 -13.70 -4.64 -10.57
CA ARG A 199 -12.65 -4.84 -11.58
C ARG A 199 -11.35 -5.22 -10.89
N LEU A 200 -10.53 -6.04 -11.53
CA LEU A 200 -9.20 -6.36 -11.01
C LEU A 200 -8.20 -5.27 -11.42
N ALA A 201 -7.34 -4.86 -10.49
CA ALA A 201 -6.13 -4.09 -10.79
C ALA A 201 -5.12 -4.97 -11.55
N SER A 202 -4.15 -4.34 -12.24
CA SER A 202 -2.95 -5.07 -12.68
C SER A 202 -2.22 -5.64 -11.46
N GLY A 203 -1.75 -6.89 -11.55
CA GLY A 203 -1.09 -7.60 -10.43
C GLY A 203 -1.98 -7.92 -9.22
N ALA A 204 -3.31 -7.84 -9.34
CA ALA A 204 -4.24 -8.09 -8.24
C ALA A 204 -4.10 -9.50 -7.64
N GLN A 205 -4.04 -9.57 -6.32
CA GLN A 205 -3.89 -10.82 -5.56
C GLN A 205 -5.25 -11.48 -5.33
N VAL A 206 -5.61 -12.47 -6.15
CA VAL A 206 -6.95 -13.09 -6.13
C VAL A 206 -6.88 -14.55 -5.69
N ALA A 207 -7.68 -14.93 -4.71
CA ALA A 207 -7.82 -16.31 -4.26
C ALA A 207 -8.24 -17.25 -5.42
N THR A 208 -7.55 -18.37 -5.59
CA THR A 208 -7.77 -19.31 -6.69
C THR A 208 -9.04 -20.14 -6.49
N GLY A 209 -9.86 -20.29 -7.54
CA GLY A 209 -11.05 -21.15 -7.52
C GLY A 209 -12.25 -20.61 -6.75
N LEU A 210 -12.43 -19.29 -6.73
CA LEU A 210 -13.65 -18.64 -6.21
C LEU A 210 -14.90 -19.06 -7.00
N ARG A 211 -16.04 -19.15 -6.32
CA ARG A 211 -17.35 -19.52 -6.89
C ARG A 211 -18.42 -18.49 -6.51
N ALA A 212 -19.47 -18.39 -7.32
CA ALA A 212 -20.62 -17.57 -6.96
C ALA A 212 -21.25 -18.11 -5.66
N GLY A 213 -21.52 -17.21 -4.70
CA GLY A 213 -21.93 -17.54 -3.34
C GLY A 213 -20.78 -17.52 -2.31
N ASP A 214 -19.52 -17.67 -2.72
CA ASP A 214 -18.38 -17.65 -1.78
C ASP A 214 -18.30 -16.30 -1.05
N PRO A 215 -18.21 -16.28 0.30
CA PRO A 215 -17.91 -15.06 1.03
C PRO A 215 -16.46 -14.62 0.73
N VAL A 216 -16.28 -13.36 0.37
CA VAL A 216 -14.99 -12.76 0.02
C VAL A 216 -14.75 -11.45 0.76
N ARG A 217 -13.47 -11.09 0.88
CA ARG A 217 -12.97 -9.77 1.32
C ARG A 217 -12.26 -9.11 0.16
N VAL A 218 -12.63 -7.87 -0.16
CA VAL A 218 -12.09 -7.12 -1.29
C VAL A 218 -11.34 -5.91 -0.76
N SER A 219 -10.05 -5.83 -1.03
CA SER A 219 -9.27 -4.59 -0.92
C SER A 219 -9.15 -3.93 -2.30
N GLY A 220 -9.38 -2.63 -2.38
CA GLY A 220 -9.31 -1.90 -3.64
C GLY A 220 -9.57 -0.41 -3.48
N LEU A 221 -9.30 0.32 -4.56
CA LEU A 221 -9.55 1.76 -4.68
C LEU A 221 -10.78 1.98 -5.57
N ARG A 222 -11.55 3.05 -5.35
CA ARG A 222 -12.67 3.39 -6.24
C ARG A 222 -12.23 4.27 -7.41
N ASP A 223 -12.75 4.00 -8.59
CA ASP A 223 -12.55 4.78 -9.81
C ASP A 223 -13.47 6.02 -9.86
N ALA A 224 -13.46 6.77 -10.98
CA ALA A 224 -14.31 7.95 -11.18
C ALA A 224 -15.82 7.63 -11.33
N ARG A 225 -16.18 6.38 -11.66
CA ARG A 225 -17.56 5.87 -11.68
C ARG A 225 -18.00 5.38 -10.31
N GLY A 226 -17.07 5.27 -9.36
CA GLY A 226 -17.30 4.66 -8.05
C GLY A 226 -17.14 3.14 -8.04
N GLU A 227 -16.79 2.50 -9.16
CA GLU A 227 -16.51 1.06 -9.24
C GLU A 227 -15.25 0.72 -8.46
N VAL A 228 -15.18 -0.50 -7.90
CA VAL A 228 -13.98 -0.94 -7.17
C VAL A 228 -12.97 -1.53 -8.14
N VAL A 229 -11.74 -0.98 -8.12
CA VAL A 229 -10.56 -1.57 -8.73
C VAL A 229 -9.78 -2.29 -7.62
N ALA A 230 -10.02 -3.60 -7.52
CA ALA A 230 -9.51 -4.47 -6.47
C ALA A 230 -8.02 -4.82 -6.66
N SER A 231 -7.22 -4.56 -5.65
CA SER A 231 -5.82 -4.98 -5.53
C SER A 231 -5.66 -6.34 -4.84
N ARG A 232 -6.67 -6.77 -4.06
CA ARG A 232 -6.71 -8.10 -3.42
C ARG A 232 -8.13 -8.61 -3.19
N ILE A 233 -8.35 -9.90 -3.43
CA ILE A 233 -9.60 -10.60 -3.11
C ILE A 233 -9.29 -11.92 -2.39
N ASP A 234 -9.61 -11.98 -1.10
CA ASP A 234 -9.44 -13.17 -0.25
C ASP A 234 -10.78 -13.91 -0.06
N ARG A 235 -10.73 -15.23 0.20
CA ARG A 235 -11.86 -15.97 0.75
C ARG A 235 -12.10 -15.58 2.22
N ALA A 236 -13.36 -15.58 2.64
CA ALA A 236 -13.76 -15.27 4.02
C ALA A 236 -14.75 -16.32 4.57
N PRO A 237 -14.38 -17.61 4.69
CA PRO A 237 -15.30 -18.71 5.01
C PRO A 237 -15.94 -18.65 6.42
N GLY A 238 -15.58 -17.67 7.26
CA GLY A 238 -16.19 -17.39 8.55
C GLY A 238 -16.86 -16.01 8.66
N LEU A 239 -17.16 -15.35 7.53
CA LEU A 239 -17.78 -14.02 7.53
C LEU A 239 -19.21 -14.08 8.08
N LYS A 240 -19.45 -13.43 9.23
CA LYS A 240 -20.76 -13.42 9.94
C LYS A 240 -21.74 -12.35 9.48
N GLU A 241 -21.19 -11.22 9.05
CA GLU A 241 -21.93 -10.05 8.58
C GLU A 241 -21.20 -9.51 7.35
N ALA A 242 -21.98 -9.07 6.37
CA ALA A 242 -21.43 -8.35 5.22
C ALA A 242 -21.08 -6.91 5.63
N SER A 243 -20.11 -6.30 4.95
CA SER A 243 -19.72 -4.91 5.18
C SER A 243 -19.32 -4.21 3.88
N ALA A 244 -19.44 -2.89 3.85
CA ALA A 244 -19.08 -2.06 2.70
C ALA A 244 -18.51 -0.71 3.15
N ILE A 245 -17.55 -0.18 2.38
CA ILE A 245 -16.98 1.16 2.58
C ILE A 245 -17.26 2.04 1.35
N GLY A 246 -17.80 3.24 1.58
CA GLY A 246 -17.99 4.25 0.55
C GLY A 246 -18.88 5.42 1.00
N PRO A 247 -19.10 6.41 0.13
CA PRO A 247 -20.09 7.46 0.37
C PRO A 247 -21.50 6.87 0.43
N VAL A 248 -22.32 7.41 1.32
CA VAL A 248 -23.76 7.12 1.41
C VAL A 248 -24.51 8.36 0.94
N ASP A 249 -25.43 8.20 0.00
CA ASP A 249 -26.25 9.30 -0.51
C ASP A 249 -27.49 9.55 0.38
N ARG A 250 -28.28 10.58 0.03
CA ARG A 250 -29.53 10.91 0.74
C ARG A 250 -30.66 9.90 0.49
N SER A 251 -30.49 9.02 -0.50
CA SER A 251 -31.47 8.02 -0.94
C SER A 251 -31.26 6.67 -0.26
N GLY A 252 -30.21 6.54 0.56
CA GLY A 252 -29.87 5.30 1.26
C GLY A 252 -29.00 4.33 0.47
N TYR A 253 -28.25 4.80 -0.53
CA TYR A 253 -27.35 3.96 -1.33
C TYR A 253 -25.90 4.26 -1.03
N LEU A 254 -25.10 3.20 -0.89
CA LEU A 254 -23.64 3.24 -0.85
C LEU A 254 -23.10 2.81 -2.22
N GLN A 255 -22.86 3.77 -3.11
CA GLN A 255 -22.36 3.53 -4.47
C GLN A 255 -23.10 2.40 -5.21
N GLY A 256 -24.44 2.48 -5.25
CA GLY A 256 -25.31 1.46 -5.88
C GLY A 256 -25.72 0.29 -4.97
N LEU A 257 -25.09 0.11 -3.80
CA LEU A 257 -25.55 -0.83 -2.78
C LEU A 257 -26.70 -0.21 -1.98
N LYS A 258 -27.91 -0.74 -2.11
CA LYS A 258 -29.06 -0.30 -1.30
C LYS A 258 -28.87 -0.69 0.17
N LEU A 259 -29.12 0.24 1.08
CA LEU A 259 -29.08 0.05 2.53
C LEU A 259 -30.49 0.20 3.12
N SER A 260 -30.94 -0.76 3.93
CA SER A 260 -32.32 -0.75 4.47
C SER A 260 -32.47 0.10 5.74
N ASN A 261 -31.48 0.06 6.63
CA ASN A 261 -31.43 0.81 7.90
C ASN A 261 -30.27 1.84 7.89
N HIS A 262 -30.26 2.71 6.88
CA HIS A 262 -29.10 3.56 6.59
C HIS A 262 -28.83 4.65 7.67
N PRO A 263 -27.55 4.93 8.00
CA PRO A 263 -27.18 5.93 9.01
C PRO A 263 -27.36 7.40 8.55
N GLY A 264 -27.86 7.61 7.32
CA GLY A 264 -27.91 8.91 6.66
C GLY A 264 -26.72 9.16 5.73
N PRO A 265 -26.71 10.31 5.02
CA PRO A 265 -25.70 10.61 4.02
C PRO A 265 -24.32 10.92 4.65
N ALA A 266 -23.25 10.43 4.02
CA ALA A 266 -21.87 10.62 4.46
C ALA A 266 -20.87 10.54 3.28
N GLN A 267 -19.72 11.21 3.40
CA GLN A 267 -18.66 11.16 2.36
C GLN A 267 -17.89 9.83 2.37
N GLU A 268 -17.70 9.22 3.54
CA GLU A 268 -17.32 7.83 3.67
C GLU A 268 -17.94 7.23 4.93
N MET A 269 -18.46 6.01 4.80
CA MET A 269 -19.03 5.23 5.89
C MET A 269 -18.57 3.78 5.71
N LEU A 270 -18.13 3.14 6.80
CA LEU A 270 -18.19 1.69 6.93
C LEU A 270 -19.59 1.33 7.42
N VAL A 271 -20.33 0.53 6.66
CA VAL A 271 -21.57 -0.11 7.10
C VAL A 271 -21.36 -1.61 7.23
N ARG A 272 -22.03 -2.24 8.19
CA ARG A 272 -22.01 -3.69 8.42
C ARG A 272 -23.41 -4.18 8.78
N GLY A 273 -23.73 -5.41 8.38
CA GLY A 273 -24.94 -6.12 8.79
C GLY A 273 -25.28 -7.30 7.90
N GLN A 274 -26.57 -7.58 7.71
CA GLN A 274 -27.04 -8.79 7.03
C GLN A 274 -27.31 -8.54 5.54
N TRP A 275 -26.74 -9.36 4.67
CA TRP A 275 -26.98 -9.29 3.23
C TRP A 275 -28.20 -10.11 2.84
N SER A 276 -29.26 -9.44 2.38
CA SER A 276 -30.54 -10.07 2.01
C SER A 276 -30.57 -10.73 0.63
N GLY A 277 -29.48 -10.64 -0.15
CA GLY A 277 -29.45 -10.98 -1.58
C GLY A 277 -29.69 -9.80 -2.52
N ARG A 278 -30.20 -8.65 -2.01
CA ARG A 278 -30.45 -7.44 -2.81
C ARG A 278 -30.02 -6.14 -2.12
N GLU A 279 -30.17 -6.08 -0.81
CA GLU A 279 -29.89 -4.91 0.03
C GLU A 279 -29.15 -5.33 1.31
N LEU A 280 -28.31 -4.44 1.83
CA LEU A 280 -27.62 -4.63 3.11
C LEU A 280 -28.50 -4.05 4.22
N ASP A 281 -29.00 -4.92 5.09
CA ASP A 281 -29.65 -4.50 6.33
C ASP A 281 -28.56 -4.12 7.34
N VAL A 282 -28.48 -2.84 7.67
CA VAL A 282 -27.35 -2.26 8.41
C VAL A 282 -27.60 -2.38 9.91
N SER A 283 -26.77 -3.20 10.58
CA SER A 283 -26.76 -3.36 12.04
C SER A 283 -25.77 -2.40 12.72
N GLN A 284 -24.71 -1.98 11.99
CA GLN A 284 -23.65 -1.12 12.49
C GLN A 284 -23.16 -0.15 11.41
N SER A 285 -22.81 1.07 11.81
CA SER A 285 -22.18 2.07 10.95
C SER A 285 -21.06 2.80 11.67
N ARG A 286 -20.00 3.18 10.94
CA ARG A 286 -18.89 4.00 11.44
C ARG A 286 -18.41 4.98 10.36
N PRO A 287 -18.40 6.30 10.60
CA PRO A 287 -17.92 7.28 9.63
C PRO A 287 -16.41 7.14 9.37
N ASP A 288 -15.99 7.52 8.16
CA ASP A 288 -14.60 7.71 7.74
C ASP A 288 -13.58 6.65 8.24
N PRO A 289 -13.81 5.34 7.98
CA PRO A 289 -12.89 4.26 8.36
C PRO A 289 -11.47 4.42 7.82
N SER A 290 -11.28 5.14 6.70
CA SER A 290 -9.95 5.47 6.14
C SER A 290 -9.17 6.51 6.96
N LEU A 291 -9.80 7.13 7.96
CA LEU A 291 -9.25 8.25 8.73
C LEU A 291 -9.25 8.00 10.25
N PRO A 292 -8.60 6.92 10.75
CA PRO A 292 -8.45 6.67 12.19
C PRO A 292 -7.57 7.73 12.90
N PHE A 293 -7.01 8.68 12.15
CA PHE A 293 -6.04 9.68 12.60
C PHE A 293 -6.54 11.14 12.50
N ILE A 294 -7.85 11.39 12.30
CA ILE A 294 -8.43 12.76 12.34
C ILE A 294 -8.01 13.46 13.65
N GLY A 295 -7.48 14.68 13.53
CA GLY A 295 -6.98 15.47 14.66
C GLY A 295 -5.69 14.94 15.31
N ARG A 296 -5.06 13.89 14.73
CA ARG A 296 -3.84 13.25 15.24
C ARG A 296 -2.70 13.20 14.21
N ALA A 297 -3.01 13.38 12.93
CA ALA A 297 -2.03 13.54 11.86
C ALA A 297 -2.20 14.92 11.21
N HIS A 298 -1.07 15.53 10.84
CA HIS A 298 -1.01 16.78 10.10
C HIS A 298 -0.65 16.52 8.63
N ASN A 299 0.35 15.66 8.40
CA ASN A 299 0.82 15.31 7.07
C ASN A 299 -0.06 14.20 6.47
N ALA A 300 -0.27 14.25 5.16
CA ALA A 300 -1.09 13.32 4.39
C ALA A 300 -0.25 12.61 3.31
N VAL A 301 -0.42 11.30 3.20
CA VAL A 301 0.05 10.49 2.06
C VAL A 301 -1.12 9.62 1.58
N ILE A 302 -1.76 10.01 0.48
CA ILE A 302 -2.97 9.36 -0.03
C ILE A 302 -2.66 8.72 -1.39
N GLU A 303 -2.81 7.40 -1.47
CA GLU A 303 -3.00 6.70 -2.73
C GLU A 303 -4.48 6.71 -3.13
N GLY A 304 -4.76 7.00 -4.39
CA GLY A 304 -6.10 6.85 -4.94
C GLY A 304 -6.08 6.83 -6.46
N LEU A 305 -7.22 6.48 -7.06
CA LEU A 305 -7.50 6.83 -8.44
C LEU A 305 -8.05 8.26 -8.47
N VAL A 306 -7.74 9.03 -9.52
CA VAL A 306 -8.35 10.34 -9.75
C VAL A 306 -9.82 10.15 -10.16
N GLN A 307 -10.74 10.62 -9.32
CA GLN A 307 -12.19 10.46 -9.51
C GLN A 307 -12.85 11.72 -10.07
N GLY A 308 -12.20 12.87 -9.93
CA GLY A 308 -12.70 14.15 -10.40
C GLY A 308 -11.56 15.16 -10.52
N ARG A 309 -11.74 16.15 -11.40
CA ARG A 309 -10.77 17.20 -11.64
C ARG A 309 -11.46 18.48 -12.09
N GLN A 310 -11.11 19.59 -11.47
CA GLN A 310 -11.54 20.94 -11.84
C GLN A 310 -10.46 21.93 -11.42
N ASP A 311 -9.83 22.60 -12.39
CA ASP A 311 -8.80 23.63 -12.17
C ASP A 311 -7.66 23.17 -11.22
N GLN A 312 -7.57 23.78 -10.04
CA GLN A 312 -6.62 23.45 -8.98
C GLN A 312 -7.17 22.45 -7.94
N ARG A 313 -8.24 21.72 -8.27
CA ARG A 313 -8.85 20.70 -7.40
C ARG A 313 -8.91 19.35 -8.10
N LEU A 314 -8.60 18.31 -7.34
CA LEU A 314 -8.79 16.90 -7.71
C LEU A 314 -9.65 16.22 -6.64
N VAL A 315 -10.30 15.14 -7.02
CA VAL A 315 -10.82 14.15 -6.05
C VAL A 315 -10.00 12.88 -6.23
N VAL A 316 -9.37 12.39 -5.16
CA VAL A 316 -8.46 11.23 -5.20
C VAL A 316 -8.80 10.30 -4.06
N GLY A 317 -9.28 9.08 -4.35
CA GLY A 317 -9.66 8.11 -3.30
C GLY A 317 -10.71 8.63 -2.30
N GLY A 318 -11.58 9.55 -2.73
CA GLY A 318 -12.58 10.23 -1.90
C GLY A 318 -12.07 11.44 -1.10
N PHE A 319 -10.80 11.84 -1.28
CA PHE A 319 -10.23 13.07 -0.72
C PHE A 319 -10.36 14.24 -1.70
N ASN A 320 -10.77 15.41 -1.20
CA ASN A 320 -10.69 16.67 -1.91
C ASN A 320 -9.25 17.18 -1.84
N VAL A 321 -8.55 17.18 -2.97
CA VAL A 321 -7.15 17.60 -3.04
C VAL A 321 -7.08 18.97 -3.70
N THR A 322 -6.65 19.98 -2.96
CA THR A 322 -6.34 21.31 -3.49
C THR A 322 -4.86 21.39 -3.82
N LEU A 323 -4.53 21.78 -5.05
CA LEU A 323 -3.16 21.98 -5.51
C LEU A 323 -2.66 23.33 -5.00
N ALA A 324 -1.58 23.30 -4.20
CA ALA A 324 -0.83 24.49 -3.86
C ALA A 324 -0.15 25.11 -5.09
N ARG A 325 0.28 26.38 -5.00
CA ARG A 325 0.94 27.07 -6.13
C ARG A 325 2.29 26.45 -6.50
N ASP A 326 2.91 25.77 -5.55
CA ASP A 326 4.21 25.11 -5.60
C ASP A 326 4.07 23.58 -5.59
N THR A 327 2.87 23.01 -5.84
CA THR A 327 2.72 21.55 -5.95
C THR A 327 3.69 20.99 -6.99
N THR A 328 4.58 20.11 -6.53
CA THR A 328 5.54 19.43 -7.40
C THR A 328 4.90 18.20 -8.04
N PHE A 329 5.19 17.92 -9.31
CA PHE A 329 4.69 16.76 -10.02
C PHE A 329 5.85 15.84 -10.39
N VAL A 330 5.78 14.56 -10.01
CA VAL A 330 6.88 13.59 -10.21
C VAL A 330 6.40 12.44 -11.08
N GLY A 331 7.05 12.27 -12.22
CA GLY A 331 6.73 11.22 -13.20
C GLY A 331 5.41 11.42 -13.95
N VAL A 332 4.78 12.59 -13.82
CA VAL A 332 3.48 12.94 -14.42
C VAL A 332 3.48 14.42 -14.81
N GLN A 333 2.93 14.77 -15.97
CA GLN A 333 2.59 16.16 -16.26
C GLN A 333 1.24 16.53 -15.62
N PRO A 334 1.02 17.78 -15.18
CA PRO A 334 -0.27 18.19 -14.63
C PRO A 334 -1.44 17.88 -15.57
N SER A 335 -1.27 18.00 -16.89
CA SER A 335 -2.29 17.65 -17.90
C SER A 335 -2.65 16.16 -17.96
N GLU A 336 -1.73 15.27 -17.57
CA GLU A 336 -1.89 13.80 -17.64
C GLU A 336 -2.63 13.20 -16.44
N LEU A 337 -2.97 14.02 -15.44
CA LEU A 337 -3.86 13.66 -14.33
C LEU A 337 -5.32 13.57 -14.82
N GLY A 338 -5.60 12.59 -15.67
CA GLY A 338 -6.93 12.21 -16.12
C GLY A 338 -7.66 11.34 -15.10
N LEU A 339 -8.95 11.10 -15.35
CA LEU A 339 -9.77 10.19 -14.54
C LEU A 339 -9.20 8.77 -14.55
N ASP A 340 -9.53 8.01 -13.49
CA ASP A 340 -9.12 6.62 -13.24
C ASP A 340 -7.60 6.40 -13.12
N ARG A 341 -6.77 7.45 -13.23
CA ARG A 341 -5.31 7.36 -13.07
C ARG A 341 -4.94 7.20 -11.60
N ARG A 342 -4.18 6.14 -11.27
CA ARG A 342 -3.62 5.92 -9.93
C ARG A 342 -2.53 6.94 -9.63
N VAL A 343 -2.61 7.61 -8.48
CA VAL A 343 -1.63 8.63 -8.05
C VAL A 343 -1.32 8.49 -6.55
N ARG A 344 -0.17 9.04 -6.14
CA ARG A 344 0.18 9.29 -4.74
C ARG A 344 0.18 10.80 -4.50
N VAL A 345 -0.65 11.26 -3.58
CA VAL A 345 -0.75 12.66 -3.15
C VAL A 345 -0.03 12.80 -1.82
N ILE A 346 0.89 13.76 -1.73
CA ILE A 346 1.61 14.12 -0.51
C ILE A 346 1.27 15.58 -0.20
N GLY A 347 0.95 15.86 1.07
CA GLY A 347 0.51 17.19 1.47
C GLY A 347 0.16 17.29 2.94
N VAL A 348 -0.72 18.24 3.27
CA VAL A 348 -1.18 18.54 4.63
C VAL A 348 -2.70 18.46 4.67
N PHE A 349 -3.25 17.85 5.73
CA PHE A 349 -4.69 17.86 5.98
C PHE A 349 -5.17 19.27 6.33
N SER A 350 -6.09 19.81 5.54
CA SER A 350 -6.78 21.08 5.77
C SER A 350 -8.22 20.90 6.27
N GLY A 351 -8.71 19.66 6.27
CA GLY A 351 -10.00 19.23 6.80
C GLY A 351 -9.98 17.72 7.03
N ALA A 352 -11.14 17.09 7.27
CA ALA A 352 -11.21 15.64 7.47
C ALA A 352 -10.82 14.88 6.20
N ARG A 353 -11.44 15.23 5.06
CA ARG A 353 -11.13 14.67 3.73
C ARG A 353 -10.50 15.69 2.78
N ASP A 354 -10.07 16.84 3.29
CA ASP A 354 -9.47 17.92 2.51
C ASP A 354 -7.94 17.93 2.71
N VAL A 355 -7.20 17.89 1.61
CA VAL A 355 -5.73 17.86 1.57
C VAL A 355 -5.22 18.99 0.69
N THR A 356 -4.30 19.80 1.22
CA THR A 356 -3.50 20.73 0.40
C THR A 356 -2.24 19.99 -0.06
N ALA A 357 -2.14 19.68 -1.36
CA ALA A 357 -1.04 18.90 -1.92
C ALA A 357 0.21 19.75 -2.14
N THR A 358 1.33 19.31 -1.61
CA THR A 358 2.68 19.83 -1.92
C THR A 358 3.39 19.01 -2.98
N ARG A 359 2.97 17.74 -3.19
CA ARG A 359 3.44 16.90 -4.29
C ARG A 359 2.39 15.91 -4.77
N ILE A 360 2.39 15.64 -6.07
CA ILE A 360 1.70 14.51 -6.70
C ILE A 360 2.70 13.67 -7.47
N GLU A 361 2.69 12.36 -7.23
CA GLU A 361 3.61 11.40 -7.84
C GLU A 361 2.81 10.31 -8.57
N LEU A 362 3.24 9.92 -9.77
CA LEU A 362 2.77 8.68 -10.38
C LEU A 362 3.53 7.50 -9.74
N PRO A 363 2.84 6.51 -9.14
CA PRO A 363 3.49 5.26 -8.76
C PRO A 363 4.12 4.62 -10.00
N ARG A 364 5.34 4.11 -9.87
CA ARG A 364 5.96 3.30 -10.93
C ARG A 364 5.25 1.96 -10.98
N GLU A 365 4.19 1.88 -11.77
CA GLU A 365 3.74 0.61 -12.31
C GLU A 365 4.96 0.00 -13.03
N ARG A 366 5.46 -1.15 -12.57
CA ARG A 366 6.39 -1.92 -13.39
C ARG A 366 5.60 -2.31 -14.63
N SER A 367 5.95 -1.70 -15.76
CA SER A 367 5.56 -2.24 -17.05
C SER A 367 6.25 -3.58 -17.18
N ASP A 368 5.54 -4.65 -16.85
CA ASP A 368 5.93 -6.01 -17.19
C ASP A 368 5.88 -6.13 -18.71
N SER A 369 6.92 -5.62 -19.36
CA SER A 369 7.24 -5.94 -20.74
C SER A 369 7.29 -7.47 -20.79
N PRO A 370 6.43 -8.14 -21.58
CA PRO A 370 6.49 -9.58 -21.68
C PRO A 370 7.90 -9.91 -22.17
N ALA A 371 8.67 -10.60 -21.32
CA ALA A 371 10.00 -11.05 -21.68
C ALA A 371 9.85 -11.83 -22.97
N SER A 372 10.44 -11.31 -24.05
CA SER A 372 10.38 -11.98 -25.33
C SER A 372 11.06 -13.33 -25.14
N ASN A 373 10.28 -14.41 -25.26
CA ASN A 373 10.81 -15.78 -25.37
C ASN A 373 11.50 -15.94 -26.73
N GLN A 374 12.53 -15.13 -26.98
CA GLN A 374 13.64 -15.50 -27.83
C GLN A 374 14.40 -16.61 -27.11
N HIS A 375 13.87 -17.83 -27.25
CA HIS A 375 14.67 -19.03 -27.08
C HIS A 375 15.85 -18.93 -28.05
N GLY A 376 16.97 -18.42 -27.54
CA GLY A 376 18.26 -18.56 -28.19
C GLY A 376 18.50 -20.06 -28.37
N ARG A 377 18.39 -20.53 -29.61
CA ARG A 377 18.87 -21.87 -30.00
C ARG A 377 20.38 -21.89 -29.81
N VAL A 378 20.83 -22.21 -28.60
CA VAL A 378 22.20 -22.63 -28.34
C VAL A 378 22.41 -23.93 -29.11
N ARG A 379 23.00 -23.81 -30.30
CA ARG A 379 23.51 -24.95 -31.05
C ARG A 379 24.68 -25.52 -30.25
N GLY A 380 24.45 -26.59 -29.50
CA GLY A 380 25.52 -27.44 -29.02
C GLY A 380 26.24 -28.05 -30.23
N SER A 381 27.46 -27.59 -30.48
CA SER A 381 28.38 -28.24 -31.42
C SER A 381 29.26 -29.21 -30.65
N GLU A 382 28.75 -30.41 -30.39
CA GLU A 382 29.59 -31.54 -30.00
C GLU A 382 29.85 -32.41 -31.23
N GLN A 383 31.09 -32.88 -31.32
CA GLN A 383 31.73 -33.30 -32.56
C GLN A 383 32.21 -34.75 -32.41
N ASN A 384 31.93 -35.58 -33.43
CA ASN A 384 32.27 -37.01 -33.52
C ASN A 384 31.46 -37.90 -32.55
N THR A 385 31.12 -39.16 -32.86
CA THR A 385 31.54 -40.06 -33.95
C THR A 385 30.35 -40.80 -34.57
N ASP A 386 30.51 -41.16 -35.85
CA ASP A 386 30.08 -42.41 -36.50
C ASP A 386 28.79 -43.13 -36.03
N ASP A 387 27.81 -43.27 -36.94
CA ASP A 387 27.56 -44.61 -37.49
C ASP A 387 26.79 -44.59 -38.83
N SER A 388 26.89 -45.68 -39.59
CA SER A 388 26.56 -45.73 -41.02
C SER A 388 25.21 -46.39 -41.37
N SER A 389 24.67 -45.99 -42.53
CA SER A 389 23.82 -46.78 -43.45
C SER A 389 22.43 -47.27 -42.98
N GLY A 390 21.40 -46.95 -43.78
CA GLY A 390 20.03 -47.46 -43.59
C GLY A 390 19.09 -47.02 -44.72
N SER A 391 19.13 -47.70 -45.86
CA SER A 391 18.39 -47.36 -47.07
C SER A 391 16.99 -48.00 -47.16
N GLY A 392 16.04 -47.31 -47.80
CA GLY A 392 14.73 -47.83 -48.21
C GLY A 392 13.57 -47.37 -47.32
N ASN A 393 12.34 -47.21 -47.80
CA ASN A 393 11.81 -47.43 -49.15
C ASN A 393 10.65 -46.47 -49.45
N SER A 394 10.40 -46.20 -50.73
CA SER A 394 9.22 -45.45 -51.19
C SER A 394 7.93 -46.27 -51.11
N GLY A 395 6.79 -45.59 -50.99
CA GLY A 395 5.47 -46.23 -50.91
C GLY A 395 4.32 -45.23 -50.94
N ASP A 396 4.00 -44.72 -52.13
CA ASP A 396 2.76 -43.97 -52.35
C ASP A 396 1.54 -44.89 -52.16
N SER A 397 0.48 -44.37 -51.53
CA SER A 397 -0.89 -44.76 -51.90
C SER A 397 -1.90 -43.67 -51.55
N SER A 398 -2.95 -43.61 -52.35
CA SER A 398 -3.87 -42.49 -52.50
C SER A 398 -5.27 -42.79 -51.95
N GLY A 399 -6.06 -41.72 -51.75
CA GLY A 399 -7.50 -41.80 -51.47
C GLY A 399 -7.84 -41.75 -49.97
N SER A 400 -9.00 -41.21 -49.55
CA SER A 400 -10.08 -40.59 -50.35
C SER A 400 -10.98 -39.72 -49.46
N ASN A 401 -11.65 -38.73 -50.06
CA ASN A 401 -12.67 -37.91 -49.41
C ASN A 401 -13.92 -38.72 -49.02
N SER A 402 -14.55 -38.33 -47.90
CA SER A 402 -16.01 -38.22 -47.74
C SER A 402 -16.28 -37.24 -46.59
N SER A 403 -16.92 -36.07 -46.76
CA SER A 403 -18.39 -35.85 -46.86
C SER A 403 -19.23 -36.66 -45.85
N GLY A 404 -20.26 -36.11 -45.20
CA GLY A 404 -20.90 -34.79 -45.35
C GLY A 404 -22.10 -34.67 -44.38
N ASN A 405 -22.69 -33.49 -44.26
CA ASN A 405 -23.62 -33.12 -43.18
C ASN A 405 -25.12 -33.20 -43.55
N SER A 406 -25.95 -33.74 -42.66
CA SER A 406 -27.42 -33.58 -42.57
C SER A 406 -27.86 -34.05 -41.16
N GLY A 407 -28.60 -33.32 -40.31
CA GLY A 407 -29.90 -32.68 -40.54
C GLY A 407 -30.98 -33.60 -39.92
N ASP A 408 -31.42 -33.45 -38.66
CA ASP A 408 -32.25 -32.41 -38.01
C ASP A 408 -33.73 -32.85 -37.85
N SER A 409 -34.27 -32.67 -36.63
CA SER A 409 -35.69 -32.80 -36.19
C SER A 409 -36.43 -34.14 -36.50
N GLY A 410 -37.54 -34.50 -35.85
CA GLY A 410 -38.31 -33.87 -34.78
C GLY A 410 -39.43 -34.82 -34.27
N ASN A 411 -40.00 -34.52 -33.10
CA ASN A 411 -40.97 -35.34 -32.38
C ASN A 411 -42.42 -35.17 -32.86
N SER A 412 -43.18 -36.28 -32.98
CA SER A 412 -44.60 -36.32 -32.61
C SER A 412 -45.12 -37.75 -32.40
N GLY A 413 -45.79 -37.97 -31.26
CA GLY A 413 -46.72 -39.07 -31.06
C GLY A 413 -48.10 -38.50 -30.78
N ASN A 414 -49.10 -38.97 -31.56
CA ASN A 414 -50.51 -38.57 -31.60
C ASN A 414 -50.83 -37.14 -32.06
#